data_AF-A0A7C3PWZ5-F1
#
_entry.id   AF-A0A7C3PWZ5-F1
#
_cell.length_a   1.000
_cell.length_b   1.000
_cell.length_c   1.000
_cell.angle_alpha   90.00
_cell.angle_beta   90.00
_cell.angle_gamma   90.00
#
_symmetry.space_group_name_H-M   'P 1'
#
loop_
_entity.id
_entity.type
_entity.pdbx_description
1 polymer ?
#
loop_
_entity_poly.entity_id
_entity_poly.type
_entity_poly.pdbx_seq_one_letter_code
_entity_poly.pdbx_strand_id
1 'polypeptide(L)'
;MPHMKEEGQLKGEGDRFLIDCIQKGDPTAFRQLVERFSGRLTAYAARRTAGTGIDAEDAVQEAFLGLLQSLEKGPGRLNEVRSLEAYLFQILRNKIYDLSAKRPEAHGLRRVPMADHDENGLVEGYEPVAAVGSPSSYVRREEDVQLRSRILADILDEVLSRLKDEKSFRDLKVLELLFLSGLKNRDIALLVGTSEPTVTRTKQEALERLTRAAARHPLCGRSFTFPETEESASELIRRVWRTNLISCVKRSTLGAYALGALEADWKDYIAFHLEKVGCEACAANLEDMQAASKAARRELRER
;
A
#
# COMPACT_ATOMS: atom_id res chain seq x y z
N MET A 1 21.94 28.45 -15.26
CA MET A 1 20.78 28.23 -14.37
C MET A 1 20.54 26.73 -14.30
N PRO A 2 20.98 26.03 -13.25
CA PRO A 2 20.79 24.58 -13.18
C PRO A 2 19.32 24.28 -12.85
N HIS A 3 18.69 23.46 -13.69
CA HIS A 3 17.35 22.93 -13.48
C HIS A 3 17.28 22.21 -12.12
N MET A 4 16.49 22.76 -11.20
CA MET A 4 16.04 22.06 -10.00
C MET A 4 15.25 20.84 -10.45
N LYS A 5 15.75 19.64 -10.11
CA LYS A 5 15.11 18.36 -10.40
C LYS A 5 13.80 18.27 -9.63
N GLU A 6 12.74 17.81 -10.30
CA GLU A 6 11.42 17.55 -9.74
C GLU A 6 11.53 16.52 -8.60
N GLU A 7 11.45 17.01 -7.37
CA GLU A 7 11.35 16.22 -6.15
C GLU A 7 9.93 15.67 -6.03
N GLY A 8 9.79 14.38 -5.68
CA GLY A 8 8.54 13.76 -5.24
C GLY A 8 7.30 14.21 -6.01
N GLN A 9 7.05 13.60 -7.17
CA GLN A 9 5.93 14.01 -8.01
C GLN A 9 4.95 12.85 -8.14
N LEU A 10 3.71 13.04 -7.67
CA LEU A 10 2.57 12.12 -7.87
C LEU A 10 2.58 11.58 -9.30
N LYS A 11 2.67 10.27 -9.51
CA LYS A 11 2.67 9.71 -10.87
C LYS A 11 1.28 9.86 -11.48
N GLY A 12 1.17 10.62 -12.59
CA GLY A 12 -0.06 10.80 -13.37
C GLY A 12 -0.56 12.25 -13.37
N GLU A 13 -0.49 12.90 -14.54
CA GLU A 13 -0.94 14.30 -14.73
C GLU A 13 -2.40 14.50 -14.33
N GLY A 14 -3.27 13.54 -14.63
CA GLY A 14 -4.69 13.59 -14.27
C GLY A 14 -4.95 13.52 -12.77
N ASP A 15 -4.16 12.74 -12.02
CA ASP A 15 -4.32 12.65 -10.56
C ASP A 15 -3.86 13.94 -9.89
N ARG A 16 -2.79 14.57 -10.39
CA ARG A 16 -2.33 15.89 -9.91
C ARG A 16 -3.37 16.98 -10.16
N PHE A 17 -3.88 17.06 -11.37
CA PHE A 17 -4.90 18.04 -11.73
C PHE A 17 -6.15 17.90 -10.85
N LEU A 18 -6.59 16.66 -10.61
CA LEU A 18 -7.74 16.39 -9.75
C LEU A 18 -7.50 16.86 -8.32
N ILE A 19 -6.32 16.59 -7.76
CA ILE A 19 -5.91 17.05 -6.43
C ILE A 19 -5.84 18.58 -6.35
N ASP A 20 -5.27 19.25 -7.35
CA ASP A 20 -5.17 20.71 -7.39
C ASP A 20 -6.56 21.36 -7.41
N CYS A 21 -7.52 20.78 -8.15
CA CYS A 21 -8.91 21.23 -8.16
C CYS A 21 -9.58 21.03 -6.81
N ILE A 22 -9.37 19.89 -6.14
CA ILE A 22 -9.93 19.63 -4.81
C ILE A 22 -9.37 20.61 -3.78
N GLN A 23 -8.07 20.92 -3.83
CA GLN A 23 -7.45 21.92 -2.95
C GLN A 23 -8.00 23.33 -3.15
N LYS A 24 -8.45 23.66 -4.37
CA LYS A 24 -9.15 24.91 -4.67
C LYS A 24 -10.63 24.90 -4.26
N GLY A 25 -11.11 23.82 -3.65
CA GLY A 25 -12.47 23.67 -3.18
C GLY A 25 -13.47 23.25 -4.25
N ASP A 26 -13.04 22.65 -5.37
CA ASP A 26 -13.95 22.15 -6.41
C ASP A 26 -14.67 20.86 -5.96
N PRO A 27 -15.98 20.92 -5.66
CA PRO A 27 -16.72 19.73 -5.22
C PRO A 27 -16.92 18.72 -6.35
N THR A 28 -16.82 19.12 -7.62
CA THR A 28 -16.95 18.22 -8.77
C THR A 28 -15.73 17.34 -8.91
N ALA A 29 -14.54 17.90 -8.73
CA ALA A 29 -13.30 17.13 -8.70
C ALA A 29 -13.30 16.09 -7.56
N PHE A 30 -13.81 16.46 -6.38
CA PHE A 30 -13.94 15.51 -5.28
C PHE A 30 -14.94 14.39 -5.58
N ARG A 31 -16.10 14.71 -6.18
CA ARG A 31 -17.07 13.68 -6.62
C ARG A 31 -16.46 12.71 -7.62
N GLN A 32 -15.73 13.20 -8.63
CA GLN A 32 -15.03 12.35 -9.59
C GLN A 32 -14.00 11.43 -8.92
N LEU A 33 -13.28 11.94 -7.90
CA LEU A 33 -12.37 11.12 -7.10
C LEU A 33 -13.12 10.01 -6.36
N VAL A 34 -14.22 10.35 -5.69
CA VAL A 34 -15.03 9.38 -4.96
C VAL A 34 -15.60 8.31 -5.90
N GLU A 35 -16.22 8.70 -7.01
CA GLU A 35 -16.76 7.78 -8.03
C GLU A 35 -15.68 6.84 -8.60
N ARG A 36 -14.46 7.36 -8.81
CA ARG A 36 -13.34 6.57 -9.35
C ARG A 36 -12.80 5.54 -8.37
N PHE A 37 -12.81 5.82 -7.07
CA PHE A 37 -12.10 5.02 -6.06
C PHE A 37 -13.01 4.29 -5.07
N SER A 38 -14.27 4.66 -4.91
CA SER A 38 -15.19 4.08 -3.91
C SER A 38 -15.28 2.56 -4.05
N GLY A 39 -15.61 2.04 -5.23
CA GLY A 39 -15.84 0.61 -5.44
C GLY A 39 -14.64 -0.26 -5.04
N ARG A 40 -13.43 0.08 -5.52
CA ARG A 40 -12.21 -0.66 -5.16
C ARG A 40 -11.81 -0.51 -3.70
N LEU A 41 -12.05 0.65 -3.08
CA LEU A 41 -11.76 0.86 -1.66
C LEU A 41 -12.74 0.07 -0.79
N THR A 42 -14.03 0.07 -1.13
CA THR A 42 -15.05 -0.75 -0.45
C THR A 42 -14.76 -2.23 -0.58
N ALA A 43 -14.40 -2.71 -1.77
CA ALA A 43 -14.00 -4.12 -1.97
C ALA A 43 -12.80 -4.52 -1.09
N TYR A 44 -11.82 -3.62 -0.94
CA TYR A 44 -10.67 -3.86 -0.07
C TYR A 44 -11.03 -3.81 1.42
N ALA A 45 -11.84 -2.84 1.84
CA ALA A 45 -12.32 -2.72 3.20
C ALA A 45 -13.13 -3.96 3.61
N ALA A 46 -14.10 -4.36 2.78
CA ALA A 46 -14.96 -5.50 3.04
C ALA A 46 -14.18 -6.80 3.29
N ARG A 47 -13.11 -7.06 2.53
CA ARG A 47 -12.25 -8.24 2.77
C ARG A 47 -11.55 -8.21 4.13
N ARG A 48 -11.20 -7.02 4.63
CA ARG A 48 -10.48 -6.84 5.90
C ARG A 48 -11.40 -6.68 7.11
N THR A 49 -12.63 -6.22 6.91
CA THR A 49 -13.62 -6.03 7.97
C THR A 49 -14.63 -7.18 8.05
N ALA A 50 -14.53 -8.18 7.16
CA ALA A 50 -15.34 -9.39 7.22
C ALA A 50 -15.27 -10.05 8.60
N GLY A 51 -16.42 -10.19 9.25
CA GLY A 51 -16.53 -10.82 10.57
C GLY A 51 -16.04 -9.96 11.76
N THR A 52 -15.64 -8.70 11.54
CA THR A 52 -15.21 -7.81 12.63
C THR A 52 -16.33 -6.92 13.17
N GLY A 53 -17.43 -6.78 12.42
CA GLY A 53 -18.54 -5.87 12.72
C GLY A 53 -18.31 -4.42 12.26
N ILE A 54 -17.14 -4.13 11.66
CA ILE A 54 -16.83 -2.81 11.10
C ILE A 54 -17.50 -2.67 9.73
N ASP A 55 -18.27 -1.61 9.54
CA ASP A 55 -18.85 -1.29 8.24
C ASP A 55 -17.75 -0.85 7.25
N ALA A 56 -17.76 -1.47 6.07
CA ALA A 56 -16.76 -1.21 5.04
C ALA A 56 -16.93 0.17 4.39
N GLU A 57 -18.17 0.64 4.22
CA GLU A 57 -18.48 1.95 3.65
C GLU A 57 -18.09 3.06 4.62
N ASP A 58 -18.33 2.89 5.92
CA ASP A 58 -17.89 3.85 6.95
C ASP A 58 -16.36 4.02 6.95
N ALA A 59 -15.62 2.91 6.89
CA ALA A 59 -14.16 2.96 6.81
C ALA A 59 -13.67 3.70 5.56
N VAL A 60 -14.37 3.55 4.42
CA VAL A 60 -14.06 4.25 3.17
C VAL A 60 -14.40 5.74 3.25
N GLN A 61 -15.53 6.10 3.86
CA GLN A 61 -15.89 7.49 4.10
C GLN A 61 -14.85 8.17 5.00
N GLU A 62 -14.44 7.53 6.10
CA GLU A 62 -13.35 8.02 6.95
C GLU A 62 -12.02 8.18 6.18
N ALA A 63 -11.75 7.31 5.20
CA ALA A 63 -10.56 7.42 4.38
C ALA A 63 -10.59 8.65 3.46
N PHE A 64 -11.73 8.96 2.83
CA PHE A 64 -11.89 10.17 2.03
C PHE A 64 -11.86 11.45 2.88
N LEU A 65 -12.44 11.43 4.09
CA LEU A 65 -12.30 12.54 5.04
C LEU A 65 -10.84 12.73 5.46
N GLY A 66 -10.12 11.63 5.73
CA GLY A 66 -8.69 11.67 6.03
C GLY A 66 -7.83 12.20 4.88
N LEU A 67 -8.24 11.93 3.62
CA LEU A 67 -7.63 12.56 2.46
C LEU A 67 -7.87 14.07 2.51
N LEU A 68 -9.11 14.55 2.58
CA LEU A 68 -9.45 15.98 2.61
C LEU A 68 -8.68 16.75 3.70
N GLN A 69 -8.66 16.23 4.93
CA GLN A 69 -7.88 16.80 6.04
C GLN A 69 -6.37 16.86 5.76
N SER A 70 -5.85 15.90 4.98
CA SER A 70 -4.45 15.91 4.55
C SER A 70 -4.19 16.93 3.44
N LEU A 71 -5.18 17.18 2.56
CA LEU A 71 -5.11 18.21 1.53
C LEU A 71 -5.12 19.62 2.12
N GLU A 72 -5.95 19.86 3.14
CA GLU A 72 -6.07 21.15 3.84
C GLU A 72 -4.77 21.57 4.54
N LYS A 73 -3.98 20.60 5.02
CA LYS A 73 -2.67 20.85 5.66
C LYS A 73 -1.59 21.28 4.66
N GLY A 74 -1.91 21.35 3.37
CA GLY A 74 -1.03 21.83 2.30
C GLY A 74 -0.50 20.74 1.37
N PRO A 75 0.04 21.11 0.20
CA PRO A 75 0.45 20.17 -0.85
C PRO A 75 1.67 19.32 -0.50
N GLY A 76 2.43 19.69 0.55
CA GLY A 76 3.66 19.01 0.94
C GLY A 76 3.50 17.50 1.14
N ARG A 77 2.43 17.06 1.81
CA ARG A 77 2.20 15.62 2.07
C ARG A 77 1.88 14.81 0.82
N LEU A 78 1.24 15.40 -0.18
CA LEU A 78 0.85 14.71 -1.41
C LEU A 78 1.99 14.65 -2.42
N ASN A 79 2.83 15.69 -2.48
CA ASN A 79 4.04 15.67 -3.28
C ASN A 79 4.93 14.49 -2.86
N GLU A 80 4.92 14.14 -1.57
CA GLU A 80 5.65 12.99 -1.06
C GLU A 80 5.07 11.62 -1.46
N VAL A 81 3.89 11.57 -2.07
CA VAL A 81 3.22 10.31 -2.44
C VAL A 81 3.42 9.99 -3.91
N ARG A 82 3.85 8.76 -4.20
CA ARG A 82 4.03 8.26 -5.57
C ARG A 82 2.75 8.08 -6.36
N SER A 83 1.65 7.71 -5.70
CA SER A 83 0.40 7.33 -6.34
C SER A 83 -0.77 7.66 -5.43
N LEU A 84 -1.75 8.38 -5.95
CA LEU A 84 -3.00 8.67 -5.24
C LEU A 84 -3.70 7.38 -4.79
N GLU A 85 -3.66 6.34 -5.62
CA GLU A 85 -4.20 5.03 -5.30
C GLU A 85 -3.50 4.40 -4.08
N ALA A 86 -2.17 4.35 -4.10
CA ALA A 86 -1.39 3.85 -2.97
C ALA A 86 -1.68 4.63 -1.68
N TYR A 87 -1.83 5.96 -1.79
CA TYR A 87 -2.19 6.82 -0.67
C TYR A 87 -3.55 6.49 -0.07
N LEU A 88 -4.58 6.37 -0.92
CA LEU A 88 -5.93 6.04 -0.50
C LEU A 88 -6.00 4.67 0.19
N PHE A 89 -5.36 3.64 -0.40
CA PHE A 89 -5.27 2.32 0.23
C PHE A 89 -4.50 2.37 1.56
N GLN A 90 -3.48 3.22 1.68
CA GLN A 90 -2.74 3.39 2.93
C GLN A 90 -3.58 4.09 4.01
N ILE A 91 -4.30 5.17 3.68
CA ILE A 91 -5.22 5.82 4.61
C ILE A 91 -6.27 4.81 5.07
N LEU A 92 -6.92 4.11 4.13
CA LEU A 92 -7.94 3.12 4.44
C LEU A 92 -7.41 1.99 5.34
N ARG A 93 -6.22 1.46 5.05
CA ARG A 93 -5.58 0.44 5.90
C ARG A 93 -5.36 0.95 7.32
N ASN A 94 -4.88 2.19 7.47
CA ASN A 94 -4.68 2.81 8.78
C ASN A 94 -6.03 3.00 9.50
N LYS A 95 -7.08 3.45 8.79
CA LYS A 95 -8.43 3.57 9.38
C LYS A 95 -9.01 2.25 9.83
N ILE A 96 -8.90 1.20 9.03
CA ILE A 96 -9.34 -0.16 9.42
C ILE A 96 -8.55 -0.64 10.63
N TYR A 97 -7.24 -0.39 10.68
CA TYR A 97 -6.41 -0.71 11.83
C TYR A 97 -6.87 0.06 13.07
N ASP A 98 -7.07 1.37 12.97
CA ASP A 98 -7.52 2.22 14.08
C ASP A 98 -8.91 1.78 14.59
N LEU A 99 -9.86 1.49 13.69
CA LEU A 99 -11.18 0.98 14.05
C LEU A 99 -11.12 -0.41 14.70
N SER A 100 -10.21 -1.26 14.24
CA SER A 100 -9.95 -2.57 14.85
C SER A 100 -9.22 -2.44 16.20
N ALA A 101 -8.37 -1.41 16.33
CA ALA A 101 -7.56 -1.12 17.50
C ALA A 101 -8.30 -0.34 18.59
N LYS A 102 -9.43 0.28 18.27
CA LYS A 102 -10.43 0.76 19.24
C LYS A 102 -11.06 -0.36 20.07
N ARG A 103 -10.68 -1.62 19.82
CA ARG A 103 -10.77 -2.68 20.84
C ARG A 103 -9.78 -2.36 21.97
N PRO A 104 -10.24 -2.32 23.23
CA PRO A 104 -9.43 -1.81 24.34
C PRO A 104 -8.00 -2.40 24.45
N GLU A 105 -7.78 -3.65 24.05
CA GLU A 105 -6.46 -4.30 24.16
C GLU A 105 -5.37 -3.73 23.23
N ALA A 106 -5.73 -3.06 22.13
CA ALA A 106 -4.78 -2.64 21.10
C ALA A 106 -4.25 -1.21 21.28
N HIS A 107 -4.83 -0.42 22.20
CA HIS A 107 -4.39 0.94 22.51
C HIS A 107 -3.33 1.02 23.63
N GLY A 108 -2.68 -0.11 23.96
CA GLY A 108 -1.81 -0.16 25.14
C GLY A 108 -2.59 0.16 26.41
N LEU A 109 -3.91 -0.04 26.39
CA LEU A 109 -4.72 0.00 27.59
C LEU A 109 -4.70 -1.39 28.21
N ARG A 110 -4.20 -1.48 29.45
CA ARG A 110 -4.30 -2.72 30.21
C ARG A 110 -5.67 -2.78 30.87
N ARG A 111 -6.38 -3.90 30.69
CA ARG A 111 -7.59 -4.22 31.47
C ARG A 111 -7.21 -4.23 32.96
N VAL A 112 -7.86 -3.39 33.75
CA VAL A 112 -7.72 -3.37 35.21
C VAL A 112 -9.08 -3.66 35.85
N PRO A 113 -9.15 -4.58 36.82
CA PRO A 113 -10.37 -4.74 37.62
C PRO A 113 -10.60 -3.44 38.41
N MET A 114 -11.75 -2.78 38.23
CA MET A 114 -12.16 -1.73 39.16
C MET A 114 -12.81 -2.36 40.39
N ALA A 115 -12.58 -1.76 41.56
CA ALA A 115 -13.04 -2.27 42.84
C ALA A 115 -14.51 -1.92 43.17
N ASP A 116 -15.26 -1.40 42.20
CA ASP A 116 -16.64 -0.96 42.40
C ASP A 116 -17.62 -1.99 41.84
N HIS A 117 -18.46 -2.51 42.73
CA HIS A 117 -19.62 -3.35 42.39
C HIS A 117 -20.84 -2.44 42.17
N ASP A 118 -21.45 -2.49 40.98
CA ASP A 118 -22.85 -2.10 40.82
C ASP A 118 -23.77 -3.33 40.85
N GLU A 119 -25.08 -3.11 40.97
CA GLU A 119 -26.10 -4.17 41.06
C GLU A 119 -26.22 -5.05 39.79
N ASN A 120 -25.46 -4.76 38.71
CA ASN A 120 -25.54 -5.46 37.42
C ASN A 120 -24.22 -6.09 36.93
N GLY A 121 -23.10 -6.01 37.66
CA GLY A 121 -21.90 -6.79 37.37
C GLY A 121 -20.57 -6.06 37.56
N LEU A 122 -19.50 -6.66 37.04
CA LEU A 122 -18.14 -6.10 37.11
C LEU A 122 -18.01 -4.91 36.14
N VAL A 123 -17.70 -3.72 36.66
CA VAL A 123 -17.33 -2.57 35.84
C VAL A 123 -15.86 -2.71 35.41
N GLU A 124 -15.60 -2.88 34.11
CA GLU A 124 -14.24 -3.00 33.58
C GLU A 124 -13.61 -1.61 33.36
N GLY A 125 -12.40 -1.39 33.90
CA GLY A 125 -11.60 -0.16 33.69
C GLY A 125 -10.40 -0.36 32.76
N TYR A 126 -9.86 0.75 32.23
CA TYR A 126 -8.75 0.77 31.28
C TYR A 126 -7.72 1.86 31.62
N GLU A 127 -6.43 1.52 31.72
CA GLU A 127 -5.33 2.46 32.00
C GLU A 127 -4.30 2.54 30.85
N PRO A 128 -3.86 3.75 30.44
CA PRO A 128 -2.89 3.94 29.34
C PRO A 128 -1.44 3.61 29.72
N VAL A 129 -0.71 2.95 28.82
CA VAL A 129 0.75 2.78 28.90
C VAL A 129 1.45 4.11 28.59
N ALA A 130 2.29 4.58 29.52
CA ALA A 130 3.00 5.86 29.39
C ALA A 130 3.97 5.89 28.20
N ALA A 131 3.89 6.93 27.37
CA ALA A 131 4.82 7.17 26.26
C ALA A 131 6.14 7.79 26.77
N VAL A 132 7.30 7.18 26.43
CA VAL A 132 8.63 7.60 26.88
C VAL A 132 9.30 8.52 25.85
N GLY A 133 9.30 9.84 26.06
CA GLY A 133 10.08 10.79 25.24
C GLY A 133 9.50 12.20 25.14
N SER A 134 10.25 13.13 24.56
CA SER A 134 9.80 14.51 24.29
C SER A 134 9.04 14.59 22.96
N PRO A 135 8.00 15.42 22.82
CA PRO A 135 7.28 15.63 21.55
C PRO A 135 8.19 15.92 20.35
N SER A 136 9.28 16.69 20.54
CA SER A 136 10.23 17.02 19.47
C SER A 136 11.10 15.84 19.03
N SER A 137 11.38 14.89 19.93
CA SER A 137 12.09 13.64 19.58
C SER A 137 11.20 12.67 18.80
N TYR A 138 9.89 12.66 19.06
CA TYR A 138 8.93 11.85 18.29
C TYR A 138 8.76 12.36 16.87
N VAL A 139 8.58 13.68 16.70
CA VAL A 139 8.42 14.30 15.37
C VAL A 139 9.63 14.03 14.47
N ARG A 140 10.86 14.23 14.99
CA ARG A 140 12.09 13.92 14.22
C ARG A 140 12.20 12.45 13.83
N ARG A 141 11.85 11.55 14.75
CA ARG A 141 11.88 10.10 14.47
C ARG A 141 10.86 9.71 13.40
N GLU A 142 9.69 10.36 13.39
CA GLU A 142 8.67 10.15 12.37
C GLU A 142 9.14 10.65 11.00
N GLU A 143 9.74 11.85 10.93
CA GLU A 143 10.32 12.42 9.71
C GLU A 143 11.41 11.51 9.11
N ASP A 144 12.33 11.00 9.94
CA ASP A 144 13.38 10.07 9.52
C ASP A 144 12.79 8.76 8.95
N VAL A 145 11.76 8.21 9.61
CA VAL A 145 11.10 6.98 9.15
C VAL A 145 10.38 7.22 7.82
N GLN A 146 9.71 8.36 7.67
CA GLN A 146 9.04 8.73 6.42
C GLN A 146 10.04 8.95 5.29
N LEU A 147 11.13 9.68 5.52
CA LEU A 147 12.19 9.90 4.55
C LEU A 147 12.84 8.57 4.11
N ARG A 148 13.19 7.69 5.04
CA ARG A 148 13.73 6.37 4.72
C ARG A 148 12.75 5.54 3.88
N SER A 149 11.48 5.54 4.27
CA SER A 149 10.44 4.81 3.53
C SER A 149 10.28 5.34 2.10
N ARG A 150 10.39 6.67 1.92
CA ARG A 150 10.36 7.31 0.60
C ARG A 150 11.54 6.88 -0.27
N ILE A 151 12.76 7.04 0.23
CA ILE A 151 14.00 6.66 -0.48
C ILE A 151 13.96 5.18 -0.89
N LEU A 152 13.56 4.29 0.03
CA LEU A 152 13.45 2.87 -0.28
C LEU A 152 12.40 2.61 -1.36
N ALA A 153 11.27 3.33 -1.33
CA ALA A 153 10.25 3.21 -2.35
C ALA A 153 10.75 3.69 -3.72
N ASP A 154 11.61 4.73 -3.80
CA ASP A 154 12.22 5.21 -5.05
C ASP A 154 13.08 4.11 -5.66
N ILE A 155 13.96 3.55 -4.83
CA ILE A 155 14.92 2.51 -5.22
C ILE A 155 14.19 1.24 -5.67
N LEU A 156 13.19 0.79 -4.91
CA LEU A 156 12.39 -0.39 -5.26
C LEU A 156 11.61 -0.16 -6.57
N ASP A 157 11.00 1.01 -6.74
CA ASP A 157 10.25 1.34 -7.94
C ASP A 157 11.13 1.38 -9.19
N GLU A 158 12.33 1.98 -9.10
CA GLU A 158 13.32 1.99 -10.20
C GLU A 158 13.68 0.57 -10.64
N VAL A 159 14.06 -0.28 -9.68
CA VAL A 159 14.54 -1.64 -9.98
C VAL A 159 13.42 -2.52 -10.51
N LEU A 160 12.24 -2.47 -9.91
CA LEU A 160 11.14 -3.39 -10.23
C LEU A 160 10.33 -2.95 -11.44
N SER A 161 10.19 -1.64 -11.70
CA SER A 161 9.56 -1.16 -12.93
C SER A 161 10.35 -1.61 -14.15
N ARG A 162 11.69 -1.57 -14.06
CA ARG A 162 12.55 -2.10 -15.13
C ARG A 162 12.31 -3.58 -15.41
N LEU A 163 12.14 -4.41 -14.38
CA LEU A 163 11.82 -5.83 -14.58
C LEU A 163 10.47 -6.03 -15.26
N LYS A 164 9.46 -5.19 -14.94
CA LYS A 164 8.16 -5.22 -15.62
C LYS A 164 8.27 -4.81 -17.08
N ASP A 165 9.04 -3.75 -17.37
CA ASP A 165 9.22 -3.23 -18.73
C ASP A 165 10.01 -4.22 -19.61
N GLU A 166 11.02 -4.88 -19.04
CA GLU A 166 11.78 -5.96 -19.68
C GLU A 166 11.02 -7.29 -19.74
N LYS A 167 9.78 -7.35 -19.23
CA LYS A 167 8.96 -8.57 -19.08
C LYS A 167 9.69 -9.72 -18.36
N SER A 168 10.61 -9.41 -17.45
CA SER A 168 11.30 -10.41 -16.62
C SER A 168 10.40 -10.87 -15.46
N PHE A 169 9.23 -11.42 -15.79
CA PHE A 169 8.22 -11.82 -14.80
C PHE A 169 8.69 -12.97 -13.92
N ARG A 170 9.52 -13.88 -14.42
CA ARG A 170 10.12 -14.94 -13.58
C ARG A 170 10.88 -14.34 -12.40
N ASP A 171 11.74 -13.36 -12.66
CA ASP A 171 12.55 -12.76 -11.63
C ASP A 171 11.68 -11.92 -10.69
N LEU A 172 10.67 -11.23 -11.22
CA LEU A 172 9.69 -10.48 -10.42
C LEU A 172 8.91 -11.41 -9.48
N LYS A 173 8.44 -12.57 -9.96
CA LYS A 173 7.78 -13.60 -9.15
C LYS A 173 8.68 -14.08 -8.00
N VAL A 174 9.96 -14.35 -8.30
CA VAL A 174 10.95 -14.75 -7.29
C VAL A 174 11.08 -13.69 -6.20
N LEU A 175 11.25 -12.42 -6.58
CA LEU A 175 11.43 -11.33 -5.62
C LEU A 175 10.18 -11.08 -4.78
N GLU A 176 8.98 -11.19 -5.36
CA GLU A 176 7.74 -11.07 -4.58
C GLU A 176 7.57 -12.21 -3.58
N LEU A 177 7.80 -13.47 -3.96
CA LEU A 177 7.71 -14.57 -3.00
C LEU A 177 8.77 -14.47 -1.89
N LEU A 178 9.96 -13.99 -2.22
CA LEU A 178 11.04 -13.80 -1.27
C LEU A 178 10.73 -12.67 -0.28
N PHE A 179 10.46 -11.46 -0.78
CA PHE A 179 10.35 -10.26 0.06
C PHE A 179 8.94 -10.02 0.61
N LEU A 180 7.88 -10.34 -0.16
CA LEU A 180 6.49 -10.13 0.27
C LEU A 180 5.86 -11.35 0.92
N SER A 181 6.22 -12.56 0.51
CA SER A 181 5.66 -13.79 1.11
C SER A 181 6.60 -14.41 2.14
N GLY A 182 7.91 -14.14 2.08
CA GLY A 182 8.89 -14.68 3.03
C GLY A 182 9.16 -16.18 2.83
N LEU A 183 8.94 -16.69 1.61
CA LEU A 183 9.12 -18.11 1.31
C LEU A 183 10.61 -18.47 1.22
N LYS A 184 10.91 -19.75 1.48
CA LYS A 184 12.26 -20.29 1.34
C LYS A 184 12.60 -20.54 -0.13
N ASN A 185 13.88 -20.49 -0.48
CA ASN A 185 14.35 -20.62 -1.87
C ASN A 185 13.83 -21.90 -2.57
N ARG A 186 13.76 -23.01 -1.85
CA ARG A 186 13.19 -24.28 -2.33
C ARG A 186 11.73 -24.14 -2.77
N ASP A 187 10.89 -23.54 -1.93
CA ASP A 187 9.46 -23.38 -2.21
C ASP A 187 9.25 -22.41 -3.37
N ILE A 188 10.07 -21.35 -3.43
CA ILE A 188 10.07 -20.39 -4.55
C ILE A 188 10.43 -21.09 -5.86
N ALA A 189 11.48 -21.92 -5.86
CA ALA A 189 11.91 -22.66 -7.04
C ALA A 189 10.80 -23.56 -7.58
N LEU A 190 10.11 -24.29 -6.69
CA LEU A 190 8.97 -25.13 -7.03
C LEU A 190 7.79 -24.32 -7.58
N LEU A 191 7.41 -23.22 -6.93
CA LEU A 191 6.25 -22.40 -7.32
C LEU A 191 6.45 -21.66 -8.65
N VAL A 192 7.68 -21.20 -8.93
CA VAL A 192 8.01 -20.45 -10.15
C VAL A 192 8.39 -21.39 -11.30
N GLY A 193 8.68 -22.67 -11.02
CA GLY A 193 9.15 -23.62 -12.02
C GLY A 193 10.62 -23.39 -12.43
N THR A 194 11.47 -23.08 -11.45
CA THR A 194 12.91 -22.81 -11.65
C THR A 194 13.76 -23.61 -10.65
N SER A 195 15.08 -23.37 -10.61
CA SER A 195 16.01 -24.04 -9.70
C SER A 195 16.39 -23.15 -8.52
N GLU A 196 16.70 -23.75 -7.36
CA GLU A 196 17.20 -23.00 -6.18
C GLU A 196 18.44 -22.14 -6.48
N PRO A 197 19.44 -22.59 -7.27
CA PRO A 197 20.53 -21.74 -7.70
C PRO A 197 20.09 -20.52 -8.50
N THR A 198 19.04 -20.66 -9.32
CA THR A 198 18.47 -19.52 -10.06
C THR A 198 17.82 -18.53 -9.10
N VAL A 199 17.08 -18.99 -8.10
CA VAL A 199 16.49 -18.12 -7.06
C VAL A 199 17.59 -17.34 -6.32
N THR A 200 18.66 -18.03 -5.91
CA THR A 200 19.81 -17.39 -5.25
C THR A 200 20.47 -16.34 -6.14
N ARG A 201 20.70 -16.65 -7.42
CA ARG A 201 21.26 -15.70 -8.38
C ARG A 201 20.35 -14.49 -8.57
N THR A 202 19.04 -14.70 -8.75
CA THR A 202 18.06 -13.60 -8.86
C THR A 202 18.07 -12.71 -7.61
N LYS A 203 18.17 -13.29 -6.40
CA LYS A 203 18.33 -12.52 -5.15
C LYS A 203 19.61 -11.67 -5.18
N GLN A 204 20.75 -12.27 -5.55
CA GLN A 204 22.04 -11.56 -5.61
C GLN A 204 22.01 -10.41 -6.61
N GLU A 205 21.55 -10.66 -7.83
CA GLU A 205 21.43 -9.64 -8.88
C GLU A 205 20.49 -8.50 -8.46
N ALA A 206 19.37 -8.82 -7.80
CA ALA A 206 18.45 -7.81 -7.29
C ALA A 206 19.10 -6.95 -6.19
N LEU A 207 19.81 -7.57 -5.24
CA LEU A 207 20.53 -6.83 -4.20
C LEU A 207 21.60 -5.91 -4.80
N GLU A 208 22.38 -6.39 -5.78
CA GLU A 208 23.37 -5.55 -6.48
C GLU A 208 22.72 -4.37 -7.24
N ARG A 209 21.56 -4.59 -7.86
CA ARG A 209 20.80 -3.51 -8.51
C ARG A 209 20.28 -2.50 -7.48
N LEU A 210 19.73 -2.96 -6.36
CA LEU A 210 19.25 -2.11 -5.28
C LEU A 210 20.39 -1.30 -4.65
N THR A 211 21.55 -1.90 -4.39
CA THR A 211 22.74 -1.20 -3.87
C THR A 211 23.22 -0.14 -4.84
N ARG A 212 23.27 -0.43 -6.14
CA ARG A 212 23.64 0.56 -7.16
C ARG A 212 22.63 1.70 -7.27
N ALA A 213 21.34 1.40 -7.20
CA ALA A 213 20.29 2.42 -7.20
C ALA A 213 20.39 3.30 -5.94
N ALA A 214 20.58 2.69 -4.75
CA ALA A 214 20.79 3.41 -3.50
C ALA A 214 21.99 4.36 -3.56
N ALA A 215 23.13 3.90 -4.07
CA ALA A 215 24.34 4.71 -4.19
C ALA A 215 24.17 5.96 -5.09
N ARG A 216 23.24 5.91 -6.05
CA ARG A 216 22.94 7.04 -6.96
C ARG A 216 21.79 7.92 -6.47
N HIS A 217 21.05 7.48 -5.46
CA HIS A 217 19.87 8.19 -4.99
C HIS A 217 20.28 9.47 -4.23
N PRO A 218 19.78 10.67 -4.62
CA PRO A 218 20.26 11.97 -4.10
C PRO A 218 20.21 12.12 -2.58
N LEU A 219 19.25 11.45 -1.95
CA LEU A 219 18.99 11.54 -0.51
C LEU A 219 19.60 10.38 0.30
N CYS A 220 20.19 9.37 -0.36
CA CYS A 220 20.69 8.19 0.34
C CYS A 220 21.89 8.52 1.26
N GLY A 221 22.82 9.36 0.79
CA GLY A 221 24.03 9.73 1.54
C GLY A 221 23.81 10.66 2.74
N ARG A 222 22.61 11.22 2.92
CA ARG A 222 22.31 12.17 4.02
C ARG A 222 21.58 11.54 5.21
N SER A 223 20.79 10.47 5.02
CA SER A 223 19.89 10.00 6.09
C SER A 223 19.42 8.54 5.97
N PHE A 224 19.86 7.78 4.97
CA PHE A 224 19.39 6.40 4.80
C PHE A 224 20.28 5.41 5.55
N THR A 225 19.81 4.97 6.71
CA THR A 225 20.37 3.82 7.43
C THR A 225 19.38 2.66 7.38
N PHE A 226 19.86 1.50 6.92
CA PHE A 226 19.12 0.27 7.07
C PHE A 226 18.96 -0.08 8.55
N PRO A 227 17.86 -0.74 8.93
CA PRO A 227 17.74 -1.32 10.26
C PRO A 227 18.92 -2.25 10.58
N GLU A 228 19.30 -2.33 11.86
CA GLU A 228 20.48 -3.09 12.31
C GLU A 228 20.33 -4.61 12.11
N THR A 229 19.09 -5.11 12.11
CA THR A 229 18.80 -6.55 11.95
C THR A 229 18.21 -6.87 10.57
N GLU A 230 18.55 -8.06 10.04
CA GLU A 230 18.03 -8.56 8.76
C GLU A 230 16.50 -8.68 8.76
N GLU A 231 15.91 -9.07 9.89
CA GLU A 231 14.46 -9.16 10.08
C GLU A 231 13.79 -7.79 9.96
N SER A 232 14.32 -6.78 10.65
CA SER A 232 13.78 -5.41 10.59
C SER A 232 13.94 -4.80 9.20
N ALA A 233 15.04 -5.09 8.50
CA ALA A 233 15.24 -4.66 7.11
C ALA A 233 14.23 -5.33 6.17
N SER A 234 13.98 -6.63 6.33
CA SER A 234 13.01 -7.38 5.54
C SER A 234 11.58 -6.86 5.75
N GLU A 235 11.20 -6.56 7.00
CA GLU A 235 9.90 -5.97 7.30
C GLU A 235 9.76 -4.56 6.73
N LEU A 236 10.81 -3.73 6.81
CA LEU A 236 10.80 -2.41 6.18
C LEU A 236 10.59 -2.50 4.66
N ILE A 237 11.32 -3.39 3.98
CA ILE A 237 11.17 -3.62 2.54
C ILE A 237 9.75 -4.07 2.24
N ARG A 238 9.24 -5.08 2.95
CA ARG A 238 7.88 -5.60 2.77
C ARG A 238 6.82 -4.53 2.94
N ARG A 239 6.90 -3.75 4.02
CA ARG A 239 5.96 -2.66 4.32
C ARG A 239 6.01 -1.60 3.24
N VAL A 240 7.20 -1.10 2.89
CA VAL A 240 7.37 -0.05 1.87
C VAL A 240 6.86 -0.53 0.51
N TRP A 241 7.18 -1.77 0.14
CA TRP A 241 6.73 -2.37 -1.10
C TRP A 241 5.19 -2.47 -1.17
N ARG A 242 4.53 -2.96 -0.11
CA ARG A 242 3.06 -3.08 -0.07
C ARG A 242 2.35 -1.74 0.02
N THR A 243 2.83 -0.82 0.86
CA THR A 243 2.23 0.51 1.02
C THR A 243 2.29 1.32 -0.27
N ASN A 244 3.37 1.18 -1.05
CA ASN A 244 3.54 1.92 -2.29
C ASN A 244 3.09 1.15 -3.54
N LEU A 245 2.48 -0.03 -3.38
CA LEU A 245 1.97 -0.86 -4.48
C LEU A 245 3.02 -1.16 -5.56
N ILE A 246 4.28 -1.37 -5.17
CA ILE A 246 5.43 -1.33 -6.11
C ILE A 246 5.33 -2.40 -7.20
N SER A 247 4.93 -3.64 -6.89
CA SER A 247 4.76 -4.71 -7.89
C SER A 247 3.37 -4.74 -8.53
N CYS A 248 2.40 -3.96 -8.02
CA CYS A 248 1.04 -3.94 -8.54
C CYS A 248 0.99 -3.47 -9.99
N VAL A 249 0.00 -3.98 -10.71
CA VAL A 249 -0.27 -3.64 -12.11
C VAL A 249 -1.27 -2.50 -12.20
N LYS A 250 -1.17 -1.69 -13.26
CA LYS A 250 -2.10 -0.58 -13.49
C LYS A 250 -3.52 -1.12 -13.63
N ARG A 251 -4.51 -0.36 -13.17
CA ARG A 251 -5.93 -0.73 -13.31
C ARG A 251 -6.34 -0.99 -14.77
N SER A 252 -5.83 -0.22 -15.73
CA SER A 252 -6.08 -0.47 -17.15
C SER A 252 -5.55 -1.84 -17.61
N THR A 253 -4.38 -2.24 -17.12
CA THR A 253 -3.81 -3.58 -17.36
C THR A 253 -4.68 -4.66 -16.72
N LEU A 254 -5.16 -4.48 -15.48
CA LEU A 254 -6.11 -5.40 -14.85
C LEU A 254 -7.45 -5.47 -15.63
N GLY A 255 -7.89 -4.37 -16.22
CA GLY A 255 -9.06 -4.35 -17.11
C GLY A 255 -8.84 -5.20 -18.36
N ALA A 256 -7.70 -5.03 -19.02
CA ALA A 256 -7.30 -5.86 -20.16
C ALA A 256 -7.16 -7.35 -19.79
N TYR A 257 -6.67 -7.64 -18.57
CA TYR A 257 -6.62 -9.00 -18.01
C TYR A 257 -8.03 -9.59 -17.87
N ALA A 258 -8.96 -8.84 -17.26
CA ALA A 258 -10.35 -9.28 -17.06
C ALA A 258 -11.08 -9.56 -18.38
N LEU A 259 -10.72 -8.83 -19.44
CA LEU A 259 -11.25 -9.02 -20.79
C LEU A 259 -10.53 -10.14 -21.58
N GLY A 260 -9.49 -10.76 -21.02
CA GLY A 260 -8.70 -11.78 -21.69
C GLY A 260 -7.83 -11.25 -22.83
N ALA A 261 -7.60 -9.94 -22.91
CA ALA A 261 -6.92 -9.26 -24.02
C ALA A 261 -5.39 -9.16 -23.87
N LEU A 262 -4.81 -9.64 -22.76
CA LEU A 262 -3.37 -9.62 -22.54
C LEU A 262 -2.63 -10.82 -23.16
N GLU A 263 -1.35 -10.63 -23.43
CA GLU A 263 -0.40 -11.69 -23.81
C GLU A 263 -0.25 -12.74 -22.69
N ALA A 264 0.23 -13.94 -23.05
CA ALA A 264 0.35 -15.07 -22.13
C ALA A 264 1.20 -14.76 -20.89
N ASP A 265 2.37 -14.14 -21.08
CA ASP A 265 3.29 -13.80 -20.00
C ASP A 265 2.68 -12.84 -18.98
N TRP A 266 1.93 -11.85 -19.46
CA TRP A 266 1.22 -10.90 -18.62
C TRP A 266 0.06 -11.55 -17.86
N LYS A 267 -0.69 -12.45 -18.52
CA LYS A 267 -1.76 -13.22 -17.87
C LYS A 267 -1.20 -14.09 -16.75
N ASP A 268 -0.11 -14.81 -17.02
CA ASP A 268 0.57 -15.66 -16.05
C ASP A 268 1.11 -14.87 -14.85
N TYR A 269 1.72 -13.71 -15.08
CA TYR A 269 2.17 -12.84 -13.99
C TYR A 269 1.02 -12.28 -13.14
N ILE A 270 -0.04 -11.79 -13.76
CA ILE A 270 -1.18 -11.22 -13.03
C ILE A 270 -1.92 -12.29 -12.23
N ALA A 271 -2.15 -13.47 -12.80
CA ALA A 271 -2.72 -14.61 -12.09
C ALA A 271 -1.87 -14.98 -10.86
N PHE A 272 -0.55 -15.08 -11.03
CA PHE A 272 0.37 -15.29 -9.92
C PHE A 272 0.27 -14.20 -8.83
N HIS A 273 0.23 -12.92 -9.22
CA HIS A 273 0.20 -11.80 -8.28
C HIS A 273 -1.11 -11.74 -7.49
N LEU A 274 -2.23 -12.16 -8.11
CA LEU A 274 -3.52 -12.27 -7.45
C LEU A 274 -3.63 -13.50 -6.54
N GLU A 275 -3.21 -14.66 -7.02
CA GLU A 275 -3.50 -15.95 -6.36
C GLU A 275 -2.39 -16.46 -5.44
N LYS A 276 -1.12 -16.21 -5.78
CA LYS A 276 0.04 -16.72 -5.03
C LYS A 276 0.60 -15.68 -4.08
N VAL A 277 0.71 -14.43 -4.53
CA VAL A 277 1.09 -13.31 -3.65
C VAL A 277 -0.10 -12.86 -2.81
N GLY A 278 -1.34 -13.00 -3.31
CA GLY A 278 -2.54 -12.60 -2.59
C GLY A 278 -2.69 -11.08 -2.51
N CYS A 279 -2.36 -10.34 -3.58
CA CYS A 279 -2.39 -8.89 -3.53
C CYS A 279 -3.82 -8.34 -3.43
N GLU A 280 -4.20 -7.95 -2.22
CA GLU A 280 -5.53 -7.44 -1.90
C GLU A 280 -5.91 -6.17 -2.67
N ALA A 281 -4.95 -5.30 -3.01
CA ALA A 281 -5.22 -4.08 -3.76
C ALA A 281 -5.55 -4.36 -5.23
N CYS A 282 -4.82 -5.29 -5.86
CA CYS A 282 -5.13 -5.74 -7.22
C CYS A 282 -6.45 -6.52 -7.27
N ALA A 283 -6.71 -7.37 -6.26
CA ALA A 283 -8.00 -8.06 -6.12
C ALA A 283 -9.17 -7.08 -6.01
N ALA A 284 -9.04 -6.03 -5.19
CA ALA A 284 -10.07 -4.99 -5.05
C ALA A 284 -10.38 -4.28 -6.38
N ASN A 285 -9.33 -3.94 -7.12
CA ASN A 285 -9.47 -3.32 -8.42
C ASN A 285 -10.20 -4.23 -9.41
N LEU A 286 -9.85 -5.51 -9.42
CA LEU A 286 -10.46 -6.49 -10.32
C LEU A 286 -11.94 -6.72 -9.98
N GLU A 287 -12.27 -6.89 -8.71
CA GLU A 287 -13.66 -7.06 -8.25
C GLU A 287 -14.54 -5.87 -8.59
N ASP A 288 -14.04 -4.66 -8.35
CA ASP A 288 -14.73 -3.40 -8.68
C ASP A 288 -15.06 -3.32 -10.20
N MET A 289 -14.08 -3.64 -11.06
CA MET A 289 -14.31 -3.67 -12.51
C MET A 289 -15.31 -4.76 -12.94
N GLN A 290 -15.25 -5.93 -12.32
CA GLN A 290 -16.18 -7.03 -12.59
C GLN A 290 -17.61 -6.68 -12.13
N ALA A 291 -17.76 -6.03 -10.97
CA ALA A 291 -19.04 -5.56 -10.45
C ALA A 291 -19.66 -4.51 -11.40
N ALA A 292 -18.88 -3.52 -11.84
CA ALA A 292 -19.33 -2.52 -12.81
C ALA A 292 -19.78 -3.15 -14.14
N SER A 293 -18.99 -4.12 -14.67
CA SER A 293 -19.36 -4.84 -15.90
C SER A 293 -20.65 -5.66 -15.73
N LYS A 294 -20.83 -6.30 -14.57
CA LYS A 294 -22.03 -7.10 -14.27
C LYS A 294 -23.28 -6.22 -14.14
N ALA A 295 -23.16 -5.06 -13.49
CA ALA A 295 -24.23 -4.08 -13.38
C ALA A 295 -24.69 -3.57 -14.75
N ALA A 296 -23.75 -3.15 -15.61
CA ALA A 296 -24.05 -2.68 -16.96
C ALA A 296 -24.74 -3.77 -17.83
N ARG A 297 -24.32 -5.04 -17.70
CA ARG A 297 -24.97 -6.17 -18.39
C ARG A 297 -26.38 -6.44 -17.88
N ARG A 298 -26.66 -6.18 -16.60
CA ARG A 298 -27.99 -6.33 -16.02
C ARG A 298 -28.93 -5.26 -16.56
N GLU A 299 -28.50 -4.00 -16.55
CA GLU A 299 -29.27 -2.87 -17.09
C GLU A 299 -29.60 -3.04 -18.58
N LEU A 300 -28.68 -3.58 -19.38
CA LEU A 300 -28.93 -3.88 -20.79
C LEU A 300 -29.98 -4.99 -20.98
N ARG A 301 -30.09 -5.93 -20.06
CA ARG A 301 -31.08 -7.03 -20.11
C ARG A 301 -32.47 -6.60 -19.63
N GLU A 302 -32.53 -5.54 -18.83
CA GLU A 302 -33.76 -4.97 -18.28
C GLU A 302 -34.39 -3.89 -19.19
N ARG A 303 -33.70 -3.53 -20.30
CA ARG A 303 -34.17 -2.64 -21.37
C ARG A 303 -34.64 -3.43 -22.58
#